data_AF-A0A5E4R7Z0-F1
#
_entry.id   AF-A0A5E4R7Z0-F1
#
_cell.length_a   1.000
_cell.length_b   1.000
_cell.length_c   1.000
_cell.angle_alpha   90.00
_cell.angle_beta   90.00
_cell.angle_gamma   90.00
#
_symmetry.space_group_name_H-M   'P 1'
#
loop_
_entity.id
_entity.type
_entity.pdbx_description
1 polymer ?
#
loop_
_entity_poly.entity_id
_entity_poly.type
_entity_poly.pdbx_seq_one_letter_code
_entity_poly.pdbx_strand_id
1 'polypeptide(L)'
;MFLLFGLGRACKFAKKSSYYFNICHLSISSKRQHKAAYEGEGKTTLRIINQEQDLGLMIDSYGAFGFRLNNGITVLGPMAIFPRTVLSWQIHRTVDITTESLAIFRVLEPKIDLLIIGLETNDRRVVDPVFRATKQAGLNVELLVTEHACSTFNFLNAEGRSVAAALIPPLHIQVNEDDMLKSQLHYNNLYTKRNY
;
A
#
# COMPACT_ATOMS: atom_id res chain seq x y z
N MET A 1 -48.58 14.28 -45.63
CA MET A 1 -47.74 13.07 -45.78
C MET A 1 -46.80 13.05 -44.57
N PHE A 2 -47.28 12.73 -43.36
CA PHE A 2 -47.38 11.36 -42.78
C PHE A 2 -46.04 10.60 -42.92
N LEU A 3 -45.30 10.17 -41.89
CA LEU A 3 -45.68 9.58 -40.60
C LEU A 3 -44.52 9.63 -39.56
N LEU A 4 -44.89 9.80 -38.28
CA LEU A 4 -44.16 9.32 -37.09
C LEU A 4 -44.28 7.78 -36.96
N PHE A 5 -43.45 7.17 -36.10
CA PHE A 5 -43.48 5.84 -35.42
C PHE A 5 -42.10 5.15 -35.56
N GLY A 6 -41.46 4.55 -34.56
CA GLY A 6 -41.79 4.31 -33.16
C GLY A 6 -40.68 3.51 -32.46
N LEU A 7 -40.63 3.68 -31.14
CA LEU A 7 -40.04 2.87 -30.06
C LEU A 7 -39.44 1.47 -30.36
N GLY A 8 -38.27 1.23 -29.75
CA GLY A 8 -38.13 0.15 -28.76
C GLY A 8 -37.22 -1.04 -29.10
N ARG A 9 -36.16 -1.20 -28.28
CA ARG A 9 -35.56 -2.43 -27.68
C ARG A 9 -34.06 -2.19 -27.48
N ALA A 10 -33.59 -1.79 -26.29
CA ALA A 10 -33.31 -2.66 -25.15
C ALA A 10 -32.56 -3.96 -25.55
N CYS A 11 -31.23 -3.94 -25.42
CA CYS A 11 -30.46 -5.17 -25.26
C CYS A 11 -29.56 -5.02 -24.02
N LYS A 12 -30.09 -5.55 -22.92
CA LYS A 12 -29.34 -5.87 -21.70
C LYS A 12 -28.39 -7.02 -22.04
N PHE A 13 -27.12 -6.91 -21.66
CA PHE A 13 -26.40 -8.10 -21.23
C PHE A 13 -25.70 -7.83 -19.91
N ALA A 14 -26.31 -8.40 -18.88
CA ALA A 14 -25.79 -8.47 -17.54
C ALA A 14 -24.64 -9.49 -17.51
N LYS A 15 -23.51 -9.11 -16.92
CA LYS A 15 -22.72 -10.01 -16.09
C LYS A 15 -22.64 -9.38 -14.71
N LYS A 16 -23.57 -9.79 -13.85
CA LYS A 16 -23.44 -9.69 -12.39
C LYS A 16 -22.17 -10.42 -12.00
N SER A 17 -21.21 -9.72 -11.43
CA SER A 17 -20.32 -10.30 -10.43
C SER A 17 -20.43 -9.41 -9.20
N SER A 18 -21.39 -9.78 -8.34
CA SER A 18 -21.50 -9.28 -6.98
C SER A 18 -20.22 -9.66 -6.24
N TYR A 19 -19.32 -8.71 -6.08
CA TYR A 19 -18.36 -8.76 -4.99
C TYR A 19 -18.88 -7.80 -3.91
N TYR A 20 -19.45 -8.40 -2.87
CA TYR A 20 -19.84 -7.70 -1.65
C TYR A 20 -18.61 -7.06 -1.04
N PHE A 21 -18.52 -5.74 -1.16
CA PHE A 21 -17.57 -4.92 -0.42
C PHE A 21 -18.09 -4.85 1.02
N ASN A 22 -17.69 -5.79 1.86
CA ASN A 22 -17.97 -5.72 3.29
C ASN A 22 -17.08 -4.64 3.90
N ILE A 23 -17.60 -3.42 3.96
CA ILE A 23 -17.07 -2.38 4.86
C ILE A 23 -17.51 -2.78 6.26
N CYS A 24 -16.64 -3.49 6.99
CA CYS A 24 -16.81 -3.66 8.42
C CYS A 24 -16.55 -2.30 9.10
N HIS A 25 -17.61 -1.53 9.28
CA HIS A 25 -17.60 -0.38 10.17
C HIS A 25 -17.55 -0.92 11.61
N LEU A 26 -16.35 -1.12 12.14
CA LEU A 26 -16.17 -1.49 13.55
C LEU A 26 -16.18 -0.20 14.37
N SER A 27 -17.36 0.18 14.87
CA SER A 27 -17.50 1.23 15.88
C SER A 27 -17.05 0.68 17.24
N ILE A 28 -15.75 0.79 17.51
CA ILE A 28 -15.20 0.52 18.85
C ILE A 28 -15.57 1.69 19.77
N SER A 29 -16.72 1.60 20.43
CA SER A 29 -17.08 2.50 21.53
C SER A 29 -16.34 2.06 22.79
N SER A 30 -15.10 2.53 22.96
CA SER A 30 -14.37 2.43 24.22
C SER A 30 -14.75 3.60 25.11
N LYS A 31 -15.69 3.39 26.05
CA LYS A 31 -15.93 4.34 27.14
C LYS A 31 -14.75 4.29 28.11
N ARG A 32 -13.80 5.23 27.99
CA ARG A 32 -12.83 5.50 29.07
C ARG A 32 -13.25 6.75 29.84
N GLN A 33 -13.74 6.54 31.06
CA GLN A 33 -13.88 7.59 32.06
C GLN A 33 -12.48 8.05 32.49
N HIS A 34 -12.04 9.23 32.06
CA HIS A 34 -10.92 9.90 32.70
C HIS A 34 -11.46 10.86 33.76
N LYS A 35 -11.11 10.59 35.01
CA LYS A 35 -11.41 11.42 36.18
C LYS A 35 -10.62 12.72 36.04
N ALA A 36 -11.31 13.83 35.78
CA ALA A 36 -10.70 15.15 35.80
C ALA A 36 -10.27 15.47 37.25
N ALA A 37 -8.99 15.75 37.45
CA ALA A 37 -8.49 16.32 38.69
C ALA A 37 -7.76 17.62 38.37
N TYR A 38 -8.07 18.64 39.17
CA TYR A 38 -7.49 19.98 39.23
C TYR A 38 -8.18 21.09 38.41
N GLU A 39 -9.17 21.73 39.02
CA GLU A 39 -9.58 23.11 38.71
C GLU A 39 -8.84 24.05 39.67
N GLY A 40 -7.82 24.75 39.17
CA GLY A 40 -7.13 25.79 39.91
C GLY A 40 -6.63 26.84 38.92
N GLU A 41 -6.97 28.11 39.18
CA GLU A 41 -6.66 29.22 38.28
C GLU A 41 -5.14 29.42 38.19
N GLY A 42 -4.59 29.31 36.98
CA GLY A 42 -3.18 29.60 36.70
C GLY A 42 -2.28 28.42 36.28
N LYS A 43 -2.81 27.32 35.72
CA LYS A 43 -1.96 26.27 35.13
C LYS A 43 -2.16 26.12 33.62
N THR A 44 -1.03 26.10 32.92
CA THR A 44 -0.88 25.73 31.50
C THR A 44 -1.67 24.46 31.22
N THR A 45 -2.71 24.57 30.39
CA THR A 45 -3.45 23.40 29.92
C THR A 45 -2.51 22.53 29.09
N LEU A 46 -2.05 21.42 29.67
CA LEU A 46 -1.43 20.34 28.90
C LEU A 46 -2.53 19.75 28.03
N ARG A 47 -2.62 20.21 26.77
CA ARG A 47 -3.39 19.49 25.76
C ARG A 47 -2.61 18.24 25.43
N ILE A 48 -2.88 17.17 26.18
CA ILE A 48 -2.50 15.82 25.77
C ILE A 48 -3.43 15.50 24.60
N ILE A 49 -3.04 15.96 23.42
CA ILE A 49 -3.70 15.60 22.17
C ILE A 49 -3.31 14.14 21.96
N ASN A 50 -4.30 13.26 22.01
CA ASN A 50 -4.12 11.87 21.62
C ASN A 50 -3.87 11.83 20.12
N GLN A 51 -2.62 12.07 19.70
CA GLN A 51 -2.13 11.70 18.38
C GLN A 51 -1.92 10.19 18.39
N GLU A 52 -3.02 9.44 18.42
CA GLU A 52 -2.99 8.09 17.87
C GLU A 52 -2.79 8.29 16.36
N GLN A 53 -1.52 8.46 15.96
CA GLN A 53 -1.10 8.19 14.59
C GLN A 53 -1.37 6.71 14.39
N ASP A 54 -2.54 6.41 13.84
CA ASP A 54 -2.91 5.11 13.33
C ASP A 54 -1.87 4.77 12.24
N LEU A 55 -0.78 4.12 12.66
CA LEU A 55 0.34 3.75 11.81
C LEU A 55 -0.27 2.96 10.66
N GLY A 56 -0.19 3.52 9.45
CA GLY A 56 -0.85 2.96 8.28
C GLY A 56 -0.36 1.55 7.94
N LEU A 57 -0.80 1.03 6.80
CA LEU A 57 -0.27 -0.22 6.26
C LEU A 57 1.25 -0.09 6.06
N MET A 58 1.99 -1.05 6.61
CA MET A 58 3.45 -1.14 6.46
C MET A 58 3.82 -2.47 5.84
N ILE A 59 4.97 -2.49 5.18
CA ILE A 59 5.53 -3.67 4.53
C ILE A 59 6.53 -4.31 5.49
N ASP A 60 6.22 -5.51 5.98
CA ASP A 60 7.07 -6.24 6.92
C ASP A 60 8.17 -7.04 6.22
N SER A 61 7.82 -7.65 5.09
CA SER A 61 8.76 -8.45 4.31
C SER A 61 8.34 -8.55 2.86
N TYR A 62 9.30 -8.74 1.97
CA TYR A 62 9.07 -9.00 0.56
C TYR A 62 9.66 -10.37 0.17
N GLY A 63 9.19 -10.91 -0.94
CA GLY A 63 9.70 -12.13 -1.55
C GLY A 63 9.44 -12.17 -3.04
N ALA A 64 9.92 -13.22 -3.71
CA ALA A 64 9.86 -13.33 -5.17
C ALA A 64 8.44 -13.40 -5.73
N PHE A 65 7.48 -13.81 -4.89
CA PHE A 65 6.08 -13.93 -5.28
C PHE A 65 5.21 -12.78 -4.78
N GLY A 66 5.70 -11.88 -3.93
CA GLY A 66 4.88 -10.81 -3.36
C GLY A 66 5.39 -10.24 -2.04
N PHE A 67 4.47 -9.66 -1.27
CA PHE A 67 4.76 -8.85 -0.09
C PHE A 67 3.89 -9.25 1.09
N ARG A 68 4.44 -9.14 2.30
CA ARG A 68 3.72 -9.33 3.57
C ARG A 68 3.60 -8.00 4.29
N LEU A 69 2.41 -7.71 4.76
CA LEU A 69 2.07 -6.50 5.47
C LEU A 69 2.01 -6.72 6.98
N ASN A 70 2.11 -5.63 7.74
CA ASN A 70 2.06 -5.61 9.22
C ASN A 70 0.79 -6.22 9.83
N ASN A 71 -0.32 -6.21 9.10
CA ASN A 71 -1.58 -6.82 9.53
C ASN A 71 -1.64 -8.35 9.29
N GLY A 72 -0.55 -8.96 8.82
CA GLY A 72 -0.47 -10.39 8.52
C GLY A 72 -1.00 -10.78 7.12
N ILE A 73 -1.53 -9.83 6.35
CA ILE A 73 -1.98 -10.09 4.97
C ILE A 73 -0.76 -10.23 4.06
N THR A 74 -0.80 -11.25 3.21
CA THR A 74 0.20 -11.44 2.15
C THR A 74 -0.44 -11.16 0.80
N VAL A 75 0.16 -10.24 0.04
CA VAL A 75 -0.27 -9.85 -1.30
C VAL A 75 0.68 -10.50 -2.30
N LEU A 76 0.12 -11.21 -3.28
CA LEU A 76 0.89 -11.89 -4.31
C LEU A 76 0.95 -11.04 -5.58
N GLY A 77 2.13 -10.96 -6.19
CA GLY A 77 2.39 -10.21 -7.40
C GLY A 77 2.58 -8.70 -7.16
N PRO A 78 2.55 -7.90 -8.23
CA PRO A 78 2.69 -6.46 -8.16
C PRO A 78 1.53 -5.80 -7.42
N MET A 79 1.85 -4.80 -6.60
CA MET A 79 0.86 -4.15 -5.75
C MET A 79 1.05 -2.64 -5.67
N ALA A 80 -0.07 -1.96 -5.51
CA ALA A 80 -0.15 -0.54 -5.20
C ALA A 80 -0.59 -0.38 -3.73
N ILE A 81 0.26 0.20 -2.90
CA ILE A 81 0.01 0.43 -1.49
C ILE A 81 -0.15 1.92 -1.20
N PHE A 82 -1.14 2.22 -0.39
CA PHE A 82 -1.44 3.51 0.19
C PHE A 82 -1.45 3.37 1.71
N PRO A 83 -1.41 4.48 2.46
CA PRO A 83 -1.35 4.44 3.92
C PRO A 83 -2.48 3.62 4.56
N ARG A 84 -3.66 3.56 3.93
CA ARG A 84 -4.84 2.85 4.47
C ARG A 84 -5.35 1.72 3.60
N THR A 85 -4.85 1.57 2.39
CA THR A 85 -5.41 0.62 1.41
C THR A 85 -4.32 -0.03 0.58
N VAL A 86 -4.54 -1.28 0.21
CA VAL A 86 -3.68 -2.02 -0.73
C VAL A 86 -4.52 -2.53 -1.89
N LEU A 87 -3.97 -2.43 -3.10
CA LEU A 87 -4.60 -2.83 -4.34
C LEU A 87 -3.62 -3.68 -5.17
N SER A 88 -4.16 -4.63 -5.93
CA SER A 88 -3.38 -5.35 -6.94
C SER A 88 -3.06 -4.40 -8.08
N TRP A 89 -1.80 -4.33 -8.49
CA TRP A 89 -1.40 -3.51 -9.63
C TRP A 89 -1.33 -4.37 -10.90
N GLN A 90 -2.07 -3.99 -11.94
CA GLN A 90 -2.26 -4.80 -13.14
C GLN A 90 -1.10 -4.64 -14.12
N ILE A 91 0.09 -5.09 -13.70
CA ILE A 91 1.29 -5.21 -14.53
C ILE A 91 2.03 -6.49 -14.17
N HIS A 92 2.97 -6.94 -15.00
CA HIS A 92 3.83 -8.08 -14.68
C HIS A 92 5.30 -7.70 -14.52
N ARG A 93 5.79 -6.75 -15.33
CA ARG A 93 7.19 -6.32 -15.35
C ARG A 93 7.29 -4.80 -15.48
N THR A 94 8.49 -4.26 -15.22
CA THR A 94 8.77 -2.83 -15.38
C THR A 94 8.45 -2.31 -16.79
N VAL A 95 8.62 -3.14 -17.82
CA VAL A 95 8.34 -2.76 -19.22
C VAL A 95 6.85 -2.49 -19.51
N ASP A 96 5.96 -3.01 -18.66
CA ASP A 96 4.51 -2.87 -18.82
C ASP A 96 3.98 -1.55 -18.20
N ILE A 97 4.85 -0.75 -17.58
CA ILE A 97 4.46 0.50 -16.93
C ILE A 97 4.19 1.56 -18.00
N THR A 98 2.91 1.82 -18.25
CA THR A 98 2.43 2.91 -19.11
C THR A 98 1.71 3.99 -18.31
N THR A 99 1.40 5.12 -18.96
CA THR A 99 0.63 6.20 -18.34
C THR A 99 -0.75 5.74 -17.85
N GLU A 100 -1.38 4.79 -18.54
CA GLU A 100 -2.66 4.18 -18.15
C GLU A 100 -2.52 3.35 -16.88
N SER A 101 -1.44 2.56 -16.76
CA SER A 101 -1.16 1.77 -15.56
C SER A 101 -0.99 2.64 -14.31
N LEU A 102 -0.55 3.89 -14.49
CA LEU A 102 -0.35 4.88 -13.44
C LEU A 102 -1.61 5.72 -13.13
N ALA A 103 -2.67 5.59 -13.93
CA ALA A 103 -3.88 6.39 -13.76
C ALA A 103 -4.56 6.15 -12.41
N ILE A 104 -4.46 4.95 -11.84
CA ILE A 104 -5.04 4.60 -10.54
C ILE A 104 -4.54 5.53 -9.41
N PHE A 105 -3.28 5.95 -9.47
CA PHE A 105 -2.66 6.84 -8.49
C PHE A 105 -3.16 8.29 -8.57
N ARG A 106 -3.80 8.67 -9.67
CA ARG A 106 -4.41 10.00 -9.85
C ARG A 106 -5.86 10.05 -9.41
N VAL A 107 -6.55 8.92 -9.49
CA VAL A 107 -8.00 8.82 -9.25
C VAL A 107 -8.31 8.62 -7.77
N LEU A 108 -7.43 7.93 -7.04
CA LEU A 108 -7.67 7.62 -5.63
C LEU A 108 -7.44 8.83 -4.71
N GLU A 109 -8.34 9.00 -3.75
CA GLU A 109 -8.15 9.90 -2.60
C GLU A 109 -7.61 9.10 -1.40
N PRO A 110 -6.70 9.68 -0.59
CA PRO A 110 -6.20 11.06 -0.64
C PRO A 110 -5.19 11.31 -1.76
N LYS A 111 -5.07 12.57 -2.19
CA LYS A 111 -4.07 12.98 -3.19
C LYS A 111 -2.67 12.68 -2.67
N ILE A 112 -1.90 11.95 -3.47
CA ILE A 112 -0.52 11.59 -3.15
C ILE A 112 0.43 12.74 -3.49
N ASP A 113 1.37 13.01 -2.59
CA ASP A 113 2.42 14.02 -2.78
C ASP A 113 3.68 13.41 -3.41
N LEU A 114 3.92 12.12 -3.14
CA LEU A 114 5.03 11.35 -3.67
C LEU A 114 4.58 9.91 -3.94
N LEU A 115 4.89 9.42 -5.13
CA LEU A 115 4.75 8.02 -5.51
C LEU A 115 6.12 7.37 -5.56
N ILE A 116 6.33 6.32 -4.80
CA ILE A 116 7.53 5.49 -4.90
C ILE A 116 7.23 4.34 -5.84
N ILE A 117 8.04 4.12 -6.87
CA ILE A 117 7.92 2.93 -7.72
C ILE A 117 9.11 2.02 -7.44
N GLY A 118 8.80 0.85 -6.88
CA GLY A 118 9.73 -0.25 -6.65
C GLY A 118 9.82 -1.14 -7.88
N LEU A 119 10.97 -1.10 -8.53
CA LEU A 119 11.27 -1.89 -9.72
C LEU A 119 12.00 -3.18 -9.36
N GLU A 120 11.82 -4.22 -10.16
CA GLU A 120 12.55 -5.49 -10.02
C GLU A 120 13.99 -5.40 -10.55
N THR A 121 14.33 -4.34 -11.28
CA THR A 121 15.64 -4.12 -11.92
C THR A 121 16.11 -2.69 -11.77
N ASN A 122 17.43 -2.49 -11.88
CA ASN A 122 18.09 -1.19 -11.91
C ASN A 122 18.69 -0.87 -13.30
N ASP A 123 18.29 -1.59 -14.35
CA ASP A 123 18.75 -1.33 -15.71
C ASP A 123 18.19 -0.02 -16.25
N ARG A 124 19.07 0.95 -16.50
CA ARG A 124 18.73 2.28 -17.03
C ARG A 124 17.90 2.22 -18.31
N ARG A 125 18.14 1.25 -19.19
CA ARG A 125 17.40 1.12 -20.47
C ARG A 125 15.91 0.89 -20.25
N VAL A 126 15.56 0.23 -19.16
CA VAL A 126 14.20 -0.10 -18.77
C VAL A 126 13.60 1.00 -17.88
N VAL A 127 14.43 1.66 -17.05
CA VAL A 127 14.01 2.75 -16.17
C VAL A 127 13.69 4.05 -16.94
N ASP A 128 14.46 4.38 -17.97
CA ASP A 128 14.28 5.65 -18.71
C ASP A 128 12.89 5.82 -19.36
N PRO A 129 12.31 4.80 -20.04
CA PRO A 129 10.93 4.85 -20.51
C PRO A 129 9.90 5.06 -19.40
N VAL A 130 10.08 4.40 -18.25
CA VAL A 130 9.19 4.50 -17.10
C VAL A 130 9.22 5.92 -16.53
N PHE A 131 10.40 6.50 -16.40
CA PHE A 131 10.56 7.90 -15.96
C PHE A 131 9.87 8.89 -16.90
N ARG A 132 9.88 8.64 -18.21
CA ARG A 132 9.13 9.46 -19.17
C ARG A 132 7.62 9.30 -18.99
N ALA A 133 7.14 8.07 -18.79
CA ALA A 133 5.73 7.78 -18.58
C ALA A 133 5.18 8.43 -17.30
N THR A 134 5.96 8.42 -16.21
CA THR A 134 5.59 9.06 -14.94
C THR A 134 5.53 10.58 -15.06
N LYS A 135 6.49 11.19 -15.77
CA LYS A 135 6.49 12.62 -16.05
C LYS A 135 5.29 13.04 -16.90
N GLN A 136 4.92 12.25 -17.90
CA GLN A 136 3.71 12.46 -18.71
C GLN A 136 2.43 12.31 -17.88
N ALA A 137 2.42 11.40 -16.91
CA ALA A 137 1.31 11.25 -15.97
C ALA A 137 1.14 12.44 -15.01
N GLY A 138 2.15 13.31 -14.89
CA GLY A 138 2.13 14.47 -13.98
C GLY A 138 2.24 14.07 -12.50
N LEU A 139 2.85 12.91 -12.22
CA LEU A 139 3.05 12.41 -10.87
C LEU A 139 4.45 12.79 -10.38
N ASN A 140 4.58 13.11 -9.09
CA ASN A 140 5.87 13.25 -8.44
C ASN A 140 6.35 11.86 -8.03
N VAL A 141 7.37 11.33 -8.72
CA VAL A 141 7.75 9.92 -8.61
C VAL A 141 9.22 9.74 -8.26
N GLU A 142 9.49 8.81 -7.34
CA GLU A 142 10.82 8.31 -7.03
C GLU A 142 10.94 6.85 -7.51
N LEU A 143 11.91 6.57 -8.37
CA LEU A 143 12.16 5.22 -8.89
C LEU A 143 13.27 4.57 -8.07
N LEU A 144 12.97 3.45 -7.42
CA LEU A 144 13.91 2.72 -6.57
C LEU A 144 13.86 1.22 -6.86
N VAL A 145 14.90 0.50 -6.45
CA VAL A 145 14.83 -0.96 -6.35
C VAL A 145 13.83 -1.32 -5.25
N THR A 146 13.07 -2.39 -5.45
CA THR A 146 11.97 -2.80 -4.57
C THR A 146 12.33 -2.85 -3.09
N GLU A 147 13.53 -3.32 -2.73
CA GLU A 147 14.01 -3.42 -1.35
C GLU A 147 14.11 -2.03 -0.68
N HIS A 148 14.68 -1.06 -1.40
CA HIS A 148 14.77 0.33 -0.96
C HIS A 148 13.40 1.01 -0.98
N ALA A 149 12.59 0.74 -1.99
CA ALA A 149 11.23 1.28 -2.10
C ALA A 149 10.36 0.90 -0.90
N CYS A 150 10.43 -0.35 -0.43
CA CYS A 150 9.69 -0.81 0.76
C CYS A 150 10.09 -0.03 2.01
N SER A 151 11.40 0.15 2.22
CA SER A 151 11.95 0.88 3.37
C SER A 151 11.57 2.36 3.33
N THR A 152 11.73 3.02 2.17
CA THR A 152 11.38 4.42 1.98
C THR A 152 9.89 4.67 2.17
N PHE A 153 9.04 3.78 1.66
CA PHE A 153 7.60 3.86 1.87
C PHE A 153 7.25 3.78 3.36
N ASN A 154 7.77 2.77 4.07
CA ASN A 154 7.50 2.60 5.50
C ASN A 154 7.95 3.82 6.31
N PHE A 155 9.12 4.38 5.99
CA PHE A 155 9.63 5.58 6.65
C PHE A 155 8.73 6.80 6.44
N LEU A 156 8.41 7.13 5.18
CA LEU A 156 7.57 8.30 4.86
C LEU A 156 6.13 8.12 5.34
N ASN A 157 5.62 6.89 5.33
CA ASN A 157 4.29 6.58 5.85
C ASN A 157 4.25 6.71 7.39
N ALA A 158 5.32 6.31 8.10
CA ALA A 158 5.46 6.52 9.53
C ALA A 158 5.56 8.01 9.90
N GLU A 159 6.15 8.85 9.05
CA GLU A 159 6.13 10.31 9.21
C GLU A 159 4.73 10.92 9.03
N GLY A 160 3.76 10.15 8.52
CA GLY A 160 2.40 10.62 8.24
C GLY A 160 2.28 11.46 6.97
N ARG A 161 3.23 11.31 6.02
CA ARG A 161 3.16 11.98 4.72
C ARG A 161 2.19 11.25 3.77
N SER A 162 1.58 11.99 2.85
CA SER A 162 0.74 11.43 1.80
C SER A 162 1.59 10.74 0.72
N VAL A 163 2.09 9.55 1.04
CA VAL A 163 2.93 8.72 0.15
C VAL A 163 2.15 7.50 -0.33
N ALA A 164 2.39 7.10 -1.58
CA ALA A 164 1.98 5.79 -2.08
C ALA A 164 3.18 5.06 -2.67
N ALA A 165 3.09 3.73 -2.76
CA ALA A 165 4.09 2.95 -3.46
C ALA A 165 3.46 1.97 -4.47
N ALA A 166 4.11 1.82 -5.62
CA ALA A 166 3.81 0.83 -6.64
C ALA A 166 4.99 -0.14 -6.69
N LEU A 167 4.80 -1.38 -6.28
CA LEU A 167 5.87 -2.33 -6.04
C LEU A 167 5.72 -3.55 -6.94
N ILE A 168 6.82 -3.93 -7.58
CA ILE A 168 6.95 -5.17 -8.34
C ILE A 168 7.82 -6.12 -7.51
N PRO A 169 7.42 -7.38 -7.26
CA PRO A 169 8.25 -8.30 -6.50
C PRO A 169 9.59 -8.54 -7.21
N PRO A 170 10.71 -8.61 -6.48
CA PRO A 170 12.02 -8.81 -7.07
C PRO A 170 12.13 -10.21 -7.69
N LEU A 171 12.86 -10.33 -8.80
CA LEU A 171 13.08 -11.63 -9.46
C LEU A 171 14.04 -12.53 -8.66
N HIS A 172 14.98 -11.92 -7.94
CA HIS A 172 15.96 -12.60 -7.11
C HIS A 172 16.04 -11.90 -5.76
N ILE A 173 15.97 -12.69 -4.68
CA ILE A 173 16.17 -12.20 -3.31
C ILE A 173 17.64 -12.43 -2.97
N GLN A 174 18.37 -11.38 -2.62
CA GLN A 174 19.67 -11.53 -1.99
C GLN A 174 19.45 -11.74 -0.50
N VAL A 175 19.68 -12.96 -0.02
CA VAL A 175 19.55 -13.28 1.40
C VAL A 175 20.81 -12.80 2.10
N ASN A 176 20.66 -11.86 3.04
CA ASN A 176 21.79 -11.35 3.79
C ASN A 176 22.20 -12.35 4.89
N GLU A 177 23.47 -12.35 5.29
CA GLU A 177 23.99 -13.27 6.33
C GLU A 177 23.21 -13.15 7.65
N ASP A 178 22.81 -11.93 8.01
CA ASP A 178 21.98 -11.64 9.17
C ASP A 178 20.59 -12.30 9.10
N ASP A 179 20.00 -12.37 7.90
CA ASP A 179 18.70 -13.00 7.68
C ASP A 179 18.80 -14.52 7.79
N MET A 180 19.91 -15.09 7.30
CA MET A 180 20.23 -16.50 7.52
C MET A 180 20.39 -16.81 9.00
N LEU A 181 21.15 -15.98 9.74
CA LEU A 181 21.39 -16.18 11.17
C LEU A 181 20.09 -16.09 11.98
N LYS A 182 19.23 -15.10 11.72
CA LYS A 182 17.90 -14.99 12.37
C LYS A 182 17.04 -16.21 12.10
N SER A 183 17.05 -16.73 10.88
CA SER A 183 16.30 -17.94 10.52
C SER A 183 16.82 -19.17 11.26
N GLN A 184 18.14 -19.32 11.39
CA GLN A 184 18.77 -20.40 12.18
C GLN A 184 18.40 -20.30 13.67
N LEU A 185 18.50 -19.11 14.26
CA LEU A 185 18.13 -18.88 15.66
C LEU A 185 16.65 -19.17 15.91
N HIS A 186 15.77 -18.73 15.00
CA HIS A 186 14.35 -19.03 15.08
C HIS A 186 14.08 -20.53 15.07
N TYR A 187 14.72 -21.27 14.16
CA TYR A 187 14.61 -22.72 14.08
C TYR A 187 15.06 -23.39 15.39
N ASN A 188 16.23 -23.01 15.92
CA ASN A 188 16.75 -23.56 17.17
C ASN A 188 15.82 -23.31 18.37
N ASN A 189 15.20 -22.13 18.44
CA ASN A 189 14.22 -21.79 19.47
C ASN A 189 12.96 -22.66 19.39
N LEU A 190 12.45 -22.94 18.18
CA LEU A 190 11.29 -23.83 18.00
C LEU A 190 11.58 -25.26 18.46
N TYR A 191 12.77 -25.77 18.18
CA TYR A 191 13.18 -27.10 18.63
C TYR A 191 13.33 -27.15 20.15
N THR A 192 13.99 -26.14 20.74
CA THR A 192 14.18 -26.10 22.19
C THR A 192 12.84 -26.04 22.93
N LYS A 193 11.89 -25.24 22.44
CA LYS A 193 10.56 -25.08 23.06
C LYS A 193 9.67 -26.33 22.97
N ARG A 194 9.95 -27.25 22.03
CA ARG A 194 9.17 -28.48 21.84
C ARG A 194 9.67 -29.65 22.71
N ASN A 195 10.86 -29.52 23.30
CA ASN A 195 11.52 -30.55 24.11
C ASN A 195 11.37 -30.32 25.63
N TYR A 196 10.57 -29.34 26.04
CA TYR A 196 10.14 -29.07 27.43
C TYR A 196 8.61 -29.05 27.49
#